data_AF-A0A8D9ACD6-F1
#
_entry.id   AF-A0A8D9ACD6-F1
#
_cell.length_a   1.000
_cell.length_b   1.000
_cell.length_c   1.000
_cell.angle_alpha   90.00
_cell.angle_beta   90.00
_cell.angle_gamma   90.00
#
_symmetry.space_group_name_H-M   'P 1'
#
loop_
_entity.id
_entity.type
_entity.pdbx_description
1 polymer ?
#
loop_
_entity_poly.entity_id
_entity_poly.type
_entity_poly.pdbx_seq_one_letter_code
_entity_poly.pdbx_strand_id
1 'polypeptide(L)'
;MRIQVETAAETVADFYKNGEILLTGGTGFMGKLMIDKILRSFPDINNIYLMVRNKRGLTPEERVEKIFKTAIFDPLNREVPDFRSKIKLIPADIESENLGLSPENKKLLLSKVNIVFHCAASVRFDEELQIGVKTNLYATSQMLNLAKQCPHLKMFIYVSTAFSHFKMRTNVEEKLYKPDSSYRELIQVLKLSPNDPELKQLKKKYSKENANTYCLTKAASEELLSEEGRSYPVCIFRPSIVISTAKDPIPGWIDNLYGPTGLVCGAQAGIIRSVLADPDVKADIVPVDFVANALVCAPWDARQRYQKDNSSMPVYNYVSSKDNPITWSDFSIKSQMAQLRNPSSQGLWHCFVLLTRHRTIYCLHNLLLHYLFGYIFDTCAWISGNKFRLLPIYDKMGKVVSALEPFSTKEWIFDNHNVQHMWNQLSPFEQNQFPFNIESLNWDDYLDKYVQGLLVHHLNDKMDLETRKKAKKRYKRLTIAHQCVKSLLYVSVVLLIWSLLNYILWRFKDSYISYLNTRFPHLRSKVTPVE
;
A
#
# COMPACT_ATOMS: atom_id res chain seq x y z
N MET A 1 11.98 -45.48 -35.84
CA MET A 1 11.54 -44.10 -35.54
C MET A 1 10.51 -44.16 -34.42
N ARG A 2 10.91 -43.89 -33.17
CA ARG A 2 9.94 -43.61 -32.10
C ARG A 2 9.49 -42.17 -32.30
N ILE A 3 8.24 -41.98 -32.68
CA ILE A 3 7.60 -40.67 -32.70
C ILE A 3 7.54 -40.23 -31.24
N GLN A 4 8.43 -39.31 -30.84
CA GLN A 4 8.23 -38.53 -29.63
C GLN A 4 6.97 -37.70 -29.88
N VAL A 5 5.86 -38.13 -29.30
CA VAL A 5 4.70 -37.27 -29.14
C VAL A 5 5.17 -36.20 -28.16
N GLU A 6 5.51 -35.01 -28.66
CA GLU A 6 5.62 -33.82 -27.84
C GLU A 6 4.26 -33.62 -27.17
N THR A 7 4.15 -34.03 -25.92
CA THR A 7 3.02 -33.65 -25.06
C THR A 7 3.01 -32.14 -25.01
N ALA A 8 1.95 -31.51 -25.52
CA ALA A 8 1.76 -30.07 -25.44
C ALA A 8 1.99 -29.58 -24.00
N ALA A 9 2.74 -28.49 -23.84
CA ALA A 9 3.02 -27.93 -22.53
C ALA A 9 1.71 -27.59 -21.80
N GLU A 10 1.61 -27.95 -20.51
CA GLU A 10 0.44 -27.64 -19.68
C GLU A 10 0.23 -26.11 -19.65
N THR A 11 -0.97 -25.64 -20.00
CA THR A 11 -1.31 -24.21 -19.92
C THR A 11 -1.68 -23.80 -18.48
N VAL A 12 -1.75 -22.50 -18.21
CA VAL A 12 -2.26 -22.00 -16.91
C VAL A 12 -3.69 -22.51 -16.67
N ALA A 13 -4.53 -22.54 -17.72
CA ALA A 13 -5.90 -23.03 -17.61
C ALA A 13 -5.97 -24.53 -17.26
N ASP A 14 -5.09 -25.35 -17.85
CA ASP A 14 -5.01 -26.79 -17.56
C ASP A 14 -4.66 -27.05 -16.09
N PHE A 15 -3.74 -26.27 -15.52
CA PHE A 15 -3.40 -26.37 -14.10
C PHE A 15 -4.63 -26.17 -13.18
N TYR A 16 -5.51 -25.23 -13.54
CA TYR A 16 -6.74 -24.92 -12.78
C TYR A 16 -7.92 -25.84 -13.05
N LYS A 17 -7.85 -26.70 -14.07
CA LYS A 17 -8.95 -27.61 -14.42
C LYS A 17 -9.38 -28.45 -13.22
N ASN A 18 -10.68 -28.51 -12.95
CA ASN A 18 -11.31 -29.15 -11.79
C ASN A 18 -10.73 -28.64 -10.45
N GLY A 19 -10.32 -27.37 -10.40
CA GLY A 19 -9.75 -26.73 -9.23
C GLY A 19 -10.74 -26.65 -8.07
N GLU A 20 -10.25 -27.01 -6.88
CA GLU A 20 -10.96 -26.90 -5.60
C GLU A 20 -10.12 -25.95 -4.74
N ILE A 21 -10.40 -24.66 -4.88
CA ILE A 21 -9.50 -23.58 -4.45
C ILE A 21 -9.91 -23.09 -3.07
N LEU A 22 -9.03 -23.15 -2.08
CA LEU A 22 -9.20 -22.50 -0.79
C LEU A 22 -8.59 -21.09 -0.85
N LEU A 23 -9.39 -20.06 -0.61
CA LEU A 23 -8.94 -18.67 -0.58
C LEU A 23 -9.13 -18.07 0.82
N THR A 24 -8.02 -17.70 1.46
CA THR A 24 -8.08 -16.84 2.66
C THR A 24 -7.91 -15.38 2.28
N GLY A 25 -8.54 -14.48 3.03
CA GLY A 25 -8.44 -13.04 2.74
C GLY A 25 -9.26 -12.58 1.54
N GLY A 26 -10.15 -13.42 0.99
CA GLY A 26 -11.00 -13.07 -0.16
C GLY A 26 -11.97 -11.90 0.08
N THR A 27 -12.18 -11.49 1.33
CA THR A 27 -12.96 -10.29 1.67
C THR A 27 -12.16 -8.98 1.63
N GLY A 28 -10.84 -9.06 1.49
CA GLY A 28 -9.93 -7.91 1.38
C GLY A 28 -9.69 -7.45 -0.05
N PHE A 29 -8.90 -6.37 -0.21
CA PHE A 29 -8.60 -5.72 -1.49
C PHE A 29 -8.11 -6.71 -2.56
N MET A 30 -6.96 -7.35 -2.34
CA MET A 30 -6.40 -8.36 -3.25
C MET A 30 -7.33 -9.55 -3.44
N GLY A 31 -7.97 -10.00 -2.36
CA GLY A 31 -8.84 -11.17 -2.37
C GLY A 31 -10.04 -11.05 -3.29
N LYS A 32 -10.66 -9.86 -3.38
CA LYS A 32 -11.76 -9.59 -4.31
C LYS A 32 -11.32 -9.71 -5.76
N LEU A 33 -10.14 -9.18 -6.08
CA LEU A 33 -9.55 -9.26 -7.42
C LEU A 33 -9.18 -10.70 -7.78
N MET A 34 -8.68 -11.48 -6.82
CA MET A 34 -8.41 -12.90 -7.04
C MET A 34 -9.70 -13.69 -7.34
N ILE A 35 -10.80 -13.44 -6.60
CA ILE A 35 -12.09 -14.08 -6.87
C ILE A 35 -12.55 -13.77 -8.30
N ASP A 36 -12.59 -12.48 -8.64
CA ASP A 36 -13.00 -12.01 -9.96
C ASP A 36 -12.11 -12.59 -11.07
N LYS A 37 -10.78 -12.52 -10.92
CA LYS A 37 -9.83 -13.00 -11.91
C LYS A 37 -9.92 -14.50 -12.12
N ILE A 38 -9.97 -15.29 -11.04
CA ILE A 38 -10.06 -16.75 -11.11
C ILE A 38 -11.36 -17.15 -11.83
N LEU A 39 -12.50 -16.57 -11.47
CA LEU A 39 -13.79 -16.97 -12.03
C LEU A 39 -13.96 -16.58 -13.50
N ARG A 40 -13.43 -15.43 -13.94
CA ARG A 40 -13.45 -15.03 -15.35
C ARG A 40 -12.45 -15.80 -16.21
N SER A 41 -11.33 -16.22 -15.62
CA SER A 41 -10.24 -16.85 -16.39
C SER A 41 -10.34 -18.37 -16.46
N PHE A 42 -10.94 -19.01 -15.45
CA PHE A 42 -10.94 -20.47 -15.31
C PHE A 42 -12.37 -21.01 -15.16
N PRO A 43 -13.13 -21.13 -16.26
CA PRO A 43 -14.50 -21.64 -16.22
C PRO A 43 -14.59 -23.12 -15.79
N ASP A 44 -13.50 -23.88 -15.84
CA ASP A 44 -13.49 -25.30 -15.51
C ASP A 44 -13.08 -25.60 -14.05
N ILE A 45 -13.00 -24.59 -13.18
CA ILE A 45 -12.87 -24.86 -11.74
C ILE A 45 -14.20 -25.38 -11.17
N ASN A 46 -14.11 -26.20 -10.14
CA ASN A 46 -15.27 -26.69 -9.42
C ASN A 46 -15.76 -25.64 -8.41
N ASN A 47 -14.91 -25.28 -7.45
CA ASN A 47 -15.29 -24.38 -6.36
C ASN A 47 -14.14 -23.48 -5.89
N ILE A 48 -14.52 -22.32 -5.37
CA ILE A 48 -13.72 -21.49 -4.48
C ILE A 48 -14.32 -21.58 -3.08
N TYR A 49 -13.60 -22.20 -2.16
CA TYR A 49 -13.86 -22.21 -0.74
C TYR A 49 -13.34 -20.92 -0.11
N LEU A 50 -14.25 -20.05 0.30
CA LEU A 50 -13.91 -18.75 0.85
C LEU A 50 -14.00 -18.77 2.38
N MET A 51 -12.85 -18.65 3.06
CA MET A 51 -12.81 -18.55 4.52
C MET A 51 -13.22 -17.15 4.98
N VAL A 52 -14.30 -17.07 5.75
CA VAL A 52 -14.88 -15.80 6.21
C VAL A 52 -15.18 -15.86 7.69
N ARG A 53 -14.55 -14.97 8.46
CA ARG A 53 -14.85 -14.82 9.89
C ARG A 53 -16.15 -14.06 10.14
N ASN A 54 -16.76 -14.28 11.30
CA ASN A 54 -17.77 -13.36 11.81
C ASN A 54 -17.15 -12.00 12.11
N LYS A 55 -17.80 -10.90 11.74
CA LYS A 55 -17.27 -9.55 12.03
C LYS A 55 -18.38 -8.50 12.03
N ARG A 56 -18.38 -7.64 13.06
CA ARG A 56 -19.31 -6.49 13.21
C ARG A 56 -20.80 -6.91 13.22
N GLY A 57 -21.11 -8.04 13.84
CA GLY A 57 -22.49 -8.54 13.95
C GLY A 57 -23.11 -9.04 12.64
N LEU A 58 -22.33 -9.14 11.55
CA LEU A 58 -22.78 -9.73 10.29
C LEU A 58 -22.31 -11.18 10.18
N THR A 59 -23.18 -12.03 9.65
CA THR A 59 -22.85 -13.43 9.32
C THR A 59 -21.87 -13.49 8.14
N PRO A 60 -21.16 -14.62 7.93
CA PRO A 60 -20.27 -14.80 6.78
C PRO A 60 -20.99 -14.59 5.44
N GLU A 61 -22.24 -15.05 5.34
CA GLU A 61 -23.10 -14.94 4.16
C GLU A 61 -23.43 -13.48 3.86
N GLU A 62 -23.89 -12.73 4.85
CA GLU A 62 -24.21 -11.30 4.71
C GLU A 62 -23.00 -10.48 4.31
N ARG A 63 -21.83 -10.81 4.88
CA ARG A 63 -20.57 -10.14 4.54
C ARG A 63 -20.18 -10.36 3.09
N VAL A 64 -20.32 -11.59 2.59
CA VAL A 64 -19.98 -11.93 1.21
C VAL A 64 -20.97 -11.31 0.24
N GLU A 65 -22.27 -11.36 0.55
CA GLU A 65 -23.29 -10.74 -0.29
C GLU A 65 -23.07 -9.23 -0.42
N LYS A 66 -22.70 -8.56 0.68
CA LYS A 66 -22.32 -7.15 0.64
C LYS A 66 -21.10 -6.90 -0.25
N ILE A 67 -20.14 -7.81 -0.29
CA ILE A 67 -18.95 -7.70 -1.14
C ILE A 67 -19.31 -7.87 -2.62
N PHE A 68 -20.12 -8.87 -2.97
CA PHE A 68 -20.54 -9.12 -4.35
C PHE A 68 -21.50 -8.06 -4.92
N LYS A 69 -22.06 -7.18 -4.08
CA LYS A 69 -22.79 -5.97 -4.49
C LYS A 69 -21.89 -4.75 -4.76
N THR A 70 -20.58 -4.85 -4.53
CA THR A 70 -19.66 -3.74 -4.83
C THR A 70 -19.31 -3.71 -6.30
N ALA A 71 -19.09 -2.49 -6.83
CA ALA A 71 -18.91 -2.25 -8.27
C ALA A 71 -17.83 -3.14 -8.94
N ILE A 72 -16.80 -3.56 -8.21
CA ILE A 72 -15.72 -4.41 -8.74
C ILE A 72 -16.23 -5.74 -9.31
N PHE A 73 -17.38 -6.24 -8.83
CA PHE A 73 -17.99 -7.47 -9.32
C PHE A 73 -19.03 -7.24 -10.43
N ASP A 74 -19.30 -6.00 -10.85
CA ASP A 74 -20.26 -5.74 -11.93
C ASP A 74 -19.80 -6.35 -13.27
N PRO A 75 -18.51 -6.32 -13.65
CA PRO A 75 -18.01 -7.06 -14.82
C PRO A 75 -18.20 -8.57 -14.67
N LEU A 76 -17.84 -9.15 -13.52
CA LEU A 76 -18.04 -10.58 -13.24
C LEU A 76 -19.51 -10.99 -13.34
N ASN A 77 -20.44 -10.22 -12.77
CA ASN A 77 -21.87 -10.51 -12.84
C ASN A 77 -22.39 -10.53 -14.30
N ARG A 78 -21.78 -9.75 -15.21
CA ARG A 78 -22.17 -9.70 -16.62
C ARG A 78 -21.56 -10.84 -17.42
N GLU A 79 -20.29 -11.15 -17.18
CA GLU A 79 -19.52 -12.13 -17.95
C GLU A 79 -19.74 -13.57 -17.45
N VAL A 80 -19.97 -13.75 -16.15
CA VAL A 80 -20.21 -15.06 -15.51
C VAL A 80 -21.39 -14.94 -14.54
N PRO A 81 -22.65 -14.82 -15.01
CA PRO A 81 -23.81 -14.54 -14.15
C PRO A 81 -23.99 -15.53 -12.98
N ASP A 82 -23.70 -16.81 -13.23
CA ASP A 82 -23.86 -17.89 -12.25
C ASP A 82 -22.60 -18.15 -11.40
N PHE A 83 -21.63 -17.23 -11.36
CA PHE A 83 -20.36 -17.43 -10.65
C PHE A 83 -20.55 -17.80 -9.17
N ARG A 84 -21.64 -17.35 -8.54
CA ARG A 84 -21.98 -17.62 -7.14
C ARG A 84 -22.13 -19.11 -6.86
N SER A 85 -22.55 -19.91 -7.85
CA SER A 85 -22.69 -21.37 -7.71
C SER A 85 -21.37 -22.07 -7.34
N LYS A 86 -20.24 -21.48 -7.78
CA LYS A 86 -18.87 -21.94 -7.52
C LYS A 86 -18.30 -21.42 -6.21
N ILE A 87 -18.96 -20.50 -5.51
CA ILE A 87 -18.48 -20.00 -4.21
C ILE A 87 -19.06 -20.86 -3.09
N LYS A 88 -18.18 -21.44 -2.26
CA LYS A 88 -18.56 -22.16 -1.04
C LYS A 88 -18.02 -21.42 0.17
N LEU A 89 -18.92 -20.95 1.04
CA LEU A 89 -18.52 -20.21 2.23
C LEU A 89 -18.08 -21.17 3.33
N ILE A 90 -16.95 -20.84 3.95
CA ILE A 90 -16.41 -21.56 5.08
C ILE A 90 -16.33 -20.58 6.25
N PRO A 91 -17.33 -20.58 7.14
CA PRO A 91 -17.27 -19.86 8.40
C PRO A 91 -16.03 -20.31 9.20
N ALA A 92 -15.07 -19.41 9.35
CA ALA A 92 -13.78 -19.71 9.97
C ALA A 92 -13.07 -18.45 10.41
N ASP A 93 -12.33 -18.52 11.52
CA ASP A 93 -11.42 -17.48 11.97
C ASP A 93 -10.01 -18.05 12.07
N ILE A 94 -9.16 -17.66 11.11
CA ILE A 94 -7.79 -18.15 11.00
C ILE A 94 -6.92 -17.79 12.22
N GLU A 95 -7.36 -16.82 13.03
CA GLU A 95 -6.70 -16.43 14.27
C GLU A 95 -7.05 -17.37 15.44
N SER A 96 -8.14 -18.14 15.33
CA SER A 96 -8.58 -19.10 16.36
C SER A 96 -7.81 -20.42 16.25
N GLU A 97 -7.82 -21.19 17.34
CA GLU A 97 -7.33 -22.57 17.34
C GLU A 97 -8.07 -23.40 16.28
N ASN A 98 -7.35 -24.30 15.62
CA ASN A 98 -7.87 -25.10 14.51
C ASN A 98 -8.52 -24.25 13.40
N LEU A 99 -8.04 -23.01 13.20
CA LEU A 99 -8.57 -22.04 12.23
C LEU A 99 -10.05 -21.67 12.47
N GLY A 100 -10.61 -21.96 13.64
CA GLY A 100 -12.03 -21.79 13.93
C GLY A 100 -12.95 -22.63 13.04
N LEU A 101 -12.44 -23.72 12.47
CA LEU A 101 -13.20 -24.61 11.59
C LEU A 101 -14.09 -25.56 12.40
N SER A 102 -15.32 -25.78 11.94
CA SER A 102 -16.12 -26.91 12.40
C SER A 102 -15.52 -28.23 11.90
N PRO A 103 -15.78 -29.37 12.57
CA PRO A 103 -15.33 -30.69 12.11
C PRO A 103 -15.77 -31.00 10.67
N GLU A 104 -16.99 -30.59 10.29
CA GLU A 104 -17.57 -30.80 8.97
C GLU A 104 -16.83 -29.98 7.91
N ASN A 105 -16.60 -28.70 8.18
CA ASN A 105 -15.85 -27.82 7.27
C ASN A 105 -14.40 -28.29 7.13
N LYS A 106 -13.76 -28.71 8.22
CA LYS A 106 -12.40 -29.29 8.16
C LYS A 106 -12.38 -30.53 7.28
N LYS A 107 -13.31 -31.47 7.47
CA LYS A 107 -13.43 -32.67 6.64
C LYS A 107 -13.67 -32.34 5.16
N LEU A 108 -14.55 -31.38 4.88
CA LEU A 108 -14.83 -30.91 3.52
C LEU A 108 -13.55 -30.39 2.86
N LEU A 109 -12.84 -29.47 3.52
CA LEU A 109 -11.60 -28.88 2.99
C LEU A 109 -10.54 -29.95 2.73
N LEU A 110 -10.28 -30.83 3.69
CA LEU A 110 -9.31 -31.92 3.54
C LEU A 110 -9.66 -32.87 2.40
N SER A 111 -10.95 -33.10 2.13
CA SER A 111 -11.38 -34.03 1.08
C SER A 111 -11.36 -33.45 -0.34
N LYS A 112 -11.47 -32.12 -0.48
CA LYS A 112 -11.67 -31.48 -1.78
C LYS A 112 -10.51 -30.59 -2.21
N VAL A 113 -9.98 -29.77 -1.30
CA VAL A 113 -9.08 -28.68 -1.65
C VAL A 113 -7.78 -29.21 -2.25
N ASN A 114 -7.41 -28.65 -3.39
CA ASN A 114 -6.16 -28.95 -4.09
C ASN A 114 -5.29 -27.71 -4.35
N ILE A 115 -5.82 -26.50 -4.27
CA ILE A 115 -5.04 -25.26 -4.44
C ILE A 115 -5.37 -24.33 -3.28
N VAL A 116 -4.36 -23.81 -2.59
CA VAL A 116 -4.55 -22.92 -1.44
C VAL A 116 -3.91 -21.56 -1.70
N PHE A 117 -4.72 -20.52 -1.81
CA PHE A 117 -4.28 -19.13 -1.80
C PHE A 117 -4.38 -18.54 -0.40
N HIS A 118 -3.22 -18.42 0.28
CA HIS A 118 -3.14 -17.77 1.57
C HIS A 118 -2.83 -16.28 1.42
N CYS A 119 -3.86 -15.46 1.19
CA CYS A 119 -3.74 -14.00 1.03
C CYS A 119 -4.11 -13.22 2.32
N ALA A 120 -4.62 -13.89 3.35
CA ALA A 120 -5.00 -13.22 4.59
C ALA A 120 -3.78 -12.69 5.35
N ALA A 121 -3.80 -11.40 5.67
CA ALA A 121 -2.86 -10.76 6.58
C ALA A 121 -3.47 -9.47 7.14
N SER A 122 -3.04 -9.04 8.33
CA SER A 122 -3.11 -7.62 8.69
C SER A 122 -1.97 -6.89 7.99
N VAL A 123 -2.33 -5.95 7.12
CA VAL A 123 -1.41 -5.10 6.35
C VAL A 123 -1.22 -3.72 7.00
N ARG A 124 -1.65 -3.56 8.25
CA ARG A 124 -1.51 -2.31 8.99
C ARG A 124 -0.10 -2.19 9.54
N PHE A 125 0.57 -1.09 9.20
CA PHE A 125 1.96 -0.84 9.62
C PHE A 125 2.08 -0.39 11.08
N ASP A 126 0.97 -0.02 11.71
CA ASP A 126 0.86 0.35 13.13
C ASP A 126 0.25 -0.77 14.01
N GLU A 127 0.18 -2.00 13.49
CA GLU A 127 -0.40 -3.13 14.21
C GLU A 127 0.46 -3.54 15.43
N GLU A 128 -0.23 -3.82 16.54
CA GLU A 128 0.36 -4.38 17.77
C GLU A 128 1.07 -5.71 17.49
N LEU A 129 2.25 -5.90 18.10
CA LEU A 129 3.10 -7.08 17.89
C LEU A 129 2.34 -8.41 18.01
N GLN A 130 1.64 -8.63 19.12
CA GLN A 130 0.90 -9.88 19.36
C GLN A 130 -0.21 -10.10 18.33
N ILE A 131 -0.92 -9.05 17.93
CA ILE A 131 -1.97 -9.13 16.90
C ILE A 131 -1.37 -9.50 15.55
N GLY A 132 -0.25 -8.85 15.17
CA GLY A 132 0.47 -9.17 13.94
C GLY A 132 1.00 -10.59 13.93
N VAL A 133 1.64 -11.04 15.01
CA VAL A 133 2.14 -12.43 15.14
C VAL A 133 0.98 -13.43 15.03
N LYS A 134 -0.14 -13.18 15.71
CA LYS A 134 -1.31 -14.07 15.66
C LYS A 134 -1.88 -14.17 14.24
N THR A 135 -2.08 -13.02 13.60
CA THR A 135 -2.78 -12.92 12.31
C THR A 135 -1.92 -13.34 11.12
N ASN A 136 -0.63 -12.99 11.12
CA ASN A 136 0.23 -13.13 9.94
C ASN A 136 1.18 -14.31 10.02
N LEU A 137 1.50 -14.80 11.22
CA LEU A 137 2.47 -15.88 11.45
C LEU A 137 1.79 -17.14 11.98
N TYR A 138 1.14 -17.06 13.14
CA TYR A 138 0.48 -18.22 13.72
C TYR A 138 -0.63 -18.77 12.81
N ALA A 139 -1.46 -17.89 12.23
CA ALA A 139 -2.45 -18.29 11.24
C ALA A 139 -1.81 -18.96 10.00
N THR A 140 -0.64 -18.49 9.53
CA THR A 140 0.08 -19.13 8.42
C THR A 140 0.58 -20.53 8.79
N SER A 141 1.09 -20.73 10.01
CA SER A 141 1.44 -22.06 10.53
C SER A 141 0.25 -23.02 10.47
N GLN A 142 -0.90 -22.56 10.98
CA GLN A 142 -2.13 -23.38 10.99
C GLN A 142 -2.63 -23.69 9.57
N MET A 143 -2.58 -22.71 8.65
CA MET A 143 -2.96 -22.90 7.25
C MET A 143 -2.04 -23.86 6.52
N LEU A 144 -0.72 -23.78 6.75
CA LEU A 144 0.24 -24.73 6.22
C LEU A 144 -0.07 -26.14 6.74
N ASN A 145 -0.33 -26.28 8.05
CA ASN A 145 -0.66 -27.57 8.66
C ASN A 145 -1.96 -28.17 8.11
N LEU A 146 -2.97 -27.35 7.80
CA LEU A 146 -4.18 -27.81 7.09
C LEU A 146 -3.82 -28.30 5.68
N ALA A 147 -3.05 -27.51 4.92
CA ALA A 147 -2.69 -27.84 3.54
C ALA A 147 -1.89 -29.14 3.42
N LYS A 148 -0.97 -29.40 4.37
CA LYS A 148 -0.20 -30.66 4.46
C LYS A 148 -1.08 -31.90 4.58
N GLN A 149 -2.28 -31.75 5.16
CA GLN A 149 -3.24 -32.84 5.34
C GLN A 149 -4.15 -33.03 4.13
N CYS A 150 -4.12 -32.13 3.14
CA CYS A 150 -4.90 -32.28 1.91
C CYS A 150 -4.19 -33.29 0.97
N PRO A 151 -4.81 -34.46 0.67
CA PRO A 151 -4.18 -35.55 -0.07
C PRO A 151 -3.91 -35.22 -1.54
N HIS A 152 -4.60 -34.23 -2.09
CA HIS A 152 -4.51 -33.83 -3.50
C HIS A 152 -3.94 -32.41 -3.67
N LEU A 153 -3.16 -31.91 -2.70
CA LEU A 153 -2.55 -30.58 -2.77
C LEU A 153 -1.66 -30.46 -4.02
N LYS A 154 -2.10 -29.66 -4.99
CA LYS A 154 -1.31 -29.22 -6.14
C LYS A 154 -0.33 -28.14 -5.72
N MET A 155 -0.80 -27.14 -4.97
CA MET A 155 0.01 -25.96 -4.63
C MET A 155 -0.53 -25.17 -3.42
N PHE A 156 0.36 -24.78 -2.51
CA PHE A 156 0.11 -23.79 -1.45
C PHE A 156 0.84 -22.48 -1.78
N ILE A 157 0.07 -21.43 -2.01
CA ILE A 157 0.56 -20.11 -2.40
C ILE A 157 0.51 -19.19 -1.19
N TYR A 158 1.68 -18.71 -0.76
CA TYR A 158 1.79 -17.71 0.29
C TYR A 158 2.03 -16.33 -0.29
N VAL A 159 1.14 -15.37 0.00
CA VAL A 159 1.38 -13.96 -0.35
C VAL A 159 2.16 -13.29 0.78
N SER A 160 3.43 -13.02 0.53
CA SER A 160 4.33 -12.27 1.40
C SER A 160 4.37 -10.79 0.96
N THR A 161 5.54 -10.14 1.03
CA THR A 161 5.79 -8.78 0.54
C THR A 161 7.26 -8.66 0.13
N ALA A 162 7.55 -7.84 -0.89
CA ALA A 162 8.92 -7.56 -1.32
C ALA A 162 9.79 -6.99 -0.17
N PHE A 163 9.15 -6.34 0.81
CA PHE A 163 9.85 -5.71 1.93
C PHE A 163 10.02 -6.60 3.17
N SER A 164 9.75 -7.91 3.08
CA SER A 164 9.82 -8.82 4.24
C SER A 164 11.21 -8.79 4.88
N HIS A 165 12.26 -8.79 4.06
CA HIS A 165 13.65 -8.71 4.52
C HIS A 165 14.18 -7.27 4.55
N PHE A 166 13.48 -6.40 5.30
CA PHE A 166 13.68 -4.94 5.33
C PHE A 166 15.14 -4.44 5.42
N LYS A 167 16.01 -5.12 6.18
CA LYS A 167 17.41 -4.73 6.37
C LYS A 167 18.26 -4.95 5.11
N MET A 168 17.89 -5.90 4.28
CA MET A 168 18.57 -6.18 3.03
C MET A 168 18.05 -5.23 1.97
N ARG A 169 18.87 -4.22 1.64
CA ARG A 169 18.50 -3.18 0.68
C ARG A 169 19.14 -3.38 -0.68
N THR A 170 20.27 -4.07 -0.72
CA THR A 170 21.01 -4.35 -1.95
C THR A 170 20.76 -5.79 -2.34
N ASN A 171 20.39 -6.01 -3.61
CA ASN A 171 20.28 -7.33 -4.21
C ASN A 171 19.32 -8.27 -3.47
N VAL A 172 18.07 -7.84 -3.28
CA VAL A 172 17.01 -8.70 -2.75
C VAL A 172 16.58 -9.66 -3.86
N GLU A 173 17.18 -10.84 -3.84
CA GLU A 173 16.95 -11.93 -4.78
C GLU A 173 15.65 -12.68 -4.49
N GLU A 174 15.20 -13.46 -5.47
CA GLU A 174 14.06 -14.36 -5.35
C GLU A 174 14.43 -15.69 -4.68
N LYS A 175 14.96 -15.57 -3.45
CA LYS A 175 15.26 -16.70 -2.57
C LYS A 175 14.74 -16.45 -1.15
N LEU A 176 14.72 -17.52 -0.39
CA LEU A 176 14.41 -17.50 1.04
C LEU A 176 15.61 -17.01 1.83
N TYR A 177 15.36 -16.20 2.86
CA TYR A 177 16.38 -15.68 3.75
C TYR A 177 16.02 -15.98 5.19
N LYS A 178 17.05 -16.17 6.01
CA LYS A 178 16.89 -16.37 7.45
C LYS A 178 16.71 -14.99 8.12
N PRO A 179 15.60 -14.74 8.83
CA PRO A 179 15.41 -13.51 9.59
C PRO A 179 16.31 -13.49 10.85
N ASP A 180 16.45 -12.30 11.46
CA ASP A 180 17.25 -12.12 12.69
C ASP A 180 16.68 -12.90 13.88
N SER A 181 15.35 -12.95 13.98
CA SER A 181 14.63 -13.66 15.04
C SER A 181 13.81 -14.79 14.45
N SER A 182 13.85 -15.95 15.11
CA SER A 182 13.11 -17.13 14.66
C SER A 182 11.60 -16.94 14.81
N TYR A 183 10.84 -17.48 13.86
CA TYR A 183 9.39 -17.55 13.94
C TYR A 183 8.88 -18.24 15.21
N ARG A 184 9.65 -19.18 15.78
CA ARG A 184 9.29 -19.87 17.03
C ARG A 184 9.33 -18.93 18.23
N GLU A 185 10.34 -18.06 18.32
CA GLU A 185 10.42 -17.03 19.36
C GLU A 185 9.24 -16.05 19.24
N LEU A 186 8.93 -15.64 18.00
CA LEU A 186 7.81 -14.74 17.76
C LEU A 186 6.46 -15.36 18.17
N ILE A 187 6.23 -16.64 17.90
CA ILE A 187 5.00 -17.34 18.35
C ILE A 187 4.91 -17.39 19.88
N GLN A 188 6.04 -17.51 20.60
CA GLN A 188 6.02 -17.52 22.07
C GLN A 188 5.50 -16.21 22.68
N VAL A 189 5.61 -15.08 21.96
CA VAL A 189 5.05 -13.79 22.38
C VAL A 189 3.53 -13.88 22.62
N LEU A 190 2.82 -14.81 21.96
CA LEU A 190 1.37 -15.01 22.16
C LEU A 190 1.03 -15.58 23.54
N LYS A 191 1.99 -16.16 24.26
CA LYS A 191 1.79 -16.70 25.61
C LYS A 191 1.90 -15.62 26.70
N LEU A 192 2.48 -14.47 26.39
CA LEU A 192 2.72 -13.39 27.35
C LEU A 192 1.44 -12.58 27.60
N SER A 193 1.24 -12.17 28.85
CA SER A 193 0.14 -11.27 29.20
C SER A 193 0.37 -9.87 28.62
N PRO A 194 -0.68 -9.07 28.33
CA PRO A 194 -0.51 -7.72 27.78
C PRO A 194 0.35 -6.77 28.63
N ASN A 195 0.42 -7.00 29.95
CA ASN A 195 1.17 -6.18 30.90
C ASN A 195 2.56 -6.75 31.26
N ASP A 196 2.94 -7.87 30.63
CA ASP A 196 4.20 -8.55 30.91
C ASP A 196 5.42 -7.64 30.63
N PRO A 197 6.35 -7.46 31.59
CA PRO A 197 7.60 -6.73 31.35
C PRO A 197 8.41 -7.30 30.17
N GLU A 198 8.40 -8.61 29.98
CA GLU A 198 9.10 -9.28 28.88
C GLU A 198 8.51 -8.86 27.53
N LEU A 199 7.18 -8.75 27.42
CA LEU A 199 6.52 -8.30 26.20
C LEU A 199 6.97 -6.88 25.81
N LYS A 200 7.15 -5.98 26.79
CA LYS A 200 7.67 -4.63 26.53
C LYS A 200 9.10 -4.66 26.00
N GLN A 201 9.95 -5.52 26.55
CA GLN A 201 11.33 -5.69 26.08
C GLN A 201 11.37 -6.27 24.66
N LEU A 202 10.55 -7.28 24.37
CA LEU A 202 10.43 -7.90 23.05
C LEU A 202 9.89 -6.91 22.00
N LYS A 203 8.86 -6.11 22.33
CA LYS A 203 8.40 -5.01 21.47
C LYS A 203 9.53 -4.03 21.10
N LYS A 204 10.39 -3.70 22.06
CA LYS A 204 11.58 -2.85 21.83
C LYS A 204 12.67 -3.54 21.00
N LYS A 205 12.87 -4.85 21.18
CA LYS A 205 13.79 -5.66 20.34
C LYS A 205 13.33 -5.66 18.89
N TYR A 206 12.10 -6.13 18.65
CA TYR A 206 11.60 -6.37 17.30
C TYR A 206 11.35 -5.09 16.49
N SER A 207 11.02 -3.97 17.14
CA SER A 207 10.94 -2.65 16.47
C SER A 207 12.27 -2.14 15.93
N LYS A 208 13.42 -2.72 16.35
CA LYS A 208 14.75 -2.42 15.79
C LYS A 208 15.15 -3.38 14.67
N GLU A 209 14.51 -4.54 14.58
CA GLU A 209 14.86 -5.58 13.59
C GLU A 209 14.19 -5.32 12.24
N ASN A 210 12.99 -4.76 12.25
CA ASN A 210 12.19 -4.54 11.04
C ASN A 210 11.53 -3.16 11.06
N ALA A 211 11.11 -2.67 9.89
CA ALA A 211 10.41 -1.39 9.77
C ALA A 211 9.12 -1.33 10.59
N ASN A 212 8.40 -2.44 10.64
CA ASN A 212 7.12 -2.58 11.33
C ASN A 212 6.81 -4.07 11.58
N THR A 213 5.76 -4.31 12.38
CA THR A 213 5.24 -5.65 12.69
C THR A 213 4.86 -6.44 11.43
N TYR A 214 4.40 -5.77 10.38
CA TYR A 214 4.01 -6.42 9.13
C TYR A 214 5.22 -7.08 8.44
N CYS A 215 6.31 -6.35 8.21
CA CYS A 215 7.52 -6.91 7.57
C CYS A 215 8.12 -8.04 8.42
N LEU A 216 8.21 -7.83 9.74
CA LEU A 216 8.68 -8.83 10.69
C LEU A 216 7.93 -10.16 10.57
N THR A 217 6.60 -10.08 10.61
CA THR A 217 5.75 -11.28 10.59
C THR A 217 5.76 -11.95 9.21
N LYS A 218 5.89 -11.20 8.12
CA LYS A 218 6.07 -11.77 6.78
C LYS A 218 7.40 -12.51 6.63
N ALA A 219 8.50 -11.94 7.10
CA ALA A 219 9.81 -12.62 7.10
C ALA A 219 9.79 -13.91 7.95
N ALA A 220 9.18 -13.85 9.13
CA ALA A 220 9.02 -15.01 9.99
C ALA A 220 8.15 -16.11 9.36
N SER A 221 7.09 -15.75 8.64
CA SER A 221 6.26 -16.72 7.93
C SER A 221 6.98 -17.35 6.74
N GLU A 222 7.86 -16.62 6.06
CA GLU A 222 8.74 -17.20 5.05
C GLU A 222 9.74 -18.19 5.65
N GLU A 223 10.33 -17.89 6.81
CA GLU A 223 11.18 -18.83 7.55
C GLU A 223 10.40 -20.10 7.94
N LEU A 224 9.18 -19.93 8.48
CA LEU A 224 8.30 -21.04 8.81
C LEU A 224 8.03 -21.92 7.58
N LEU A 225 7.74 -21.33 6.43
CA LEU A 225 7.51 -22.07 5.19
C LEU A 225 8.79 -22.76 4.71
N SER A 226 9.94 -22.10 4.82
CA SER A 226 11.23 -22.67 4.47
C SER A 226 11.57 -23.91 5.29
N GLU A 227 11.24 -23.92 6.58
CA GLU A 227 11.55 -25.04 7.47
C GLU A 227 10.47 -26.13 7.44
N GLU A 228 9.21 -25.74 7.56
CA GLU A 228 8.11 -26.68 7.73
C GLU A 228 7.43 -27.06 6.40
N GLY A 229 7.55 -26.24 5.36
CA GLY A 229 6.90 -26.41 4.06
C GLY A 229 7.78 -27.06 2.99
N ARG A 230 9.07 -27.28 3.24
CA ARG A 230 10.07 -27.71 2.23
C ARG A 230 9.73 -29.00 1.47
N SER A 231 9.01 -29.92 2.10
CA SER A 231 8.61 -31.20 1.47
C SER A 231 7.27 -31.13 0.72
N TYR A 232 6.64 -29.96 0.69
CA TYR A 232 5.31 -29.75 0.12
C TYR A 232 5.39 -28.76 -1.05
N PRO A 233 4.44 -28.84 -2.00
CA PRO A 233 4.38 -27.88 -3.09
C PRO A 233 3.96 -26.52 -2.52
N VAL A 234 4.95 -25.68 -2.21
CA VAL A 234 4.79 -24.31 -1.71
C VAL A 234 5.45 -23.32 -2.66
N CYS A 235 4.81 -22.17 -2.89
CA CYS A 235 5.47 -21.02 -3.51
C CYS A 235 5.16 -19.74 -2.76
N ILE A 236 6.09 -18.78 -2.83
CA ILE A 236 5.99 -17.51 -2.12
C ILE A 236 5.92 -16.38 -3.14
N PHE A 237 4.91 -15.53 -3.02
CA PHE A 237 4.70 -14.40 -3.90
C PHE A 237 4.85 -13.11 -3.09
N ARG A 238 5.82 -12.27 -3.44
CA ARG A 238 6.23 -11.03 -2.76
C ARG A 238 5.88 -9.82 -3.63
N PRO A 239 4.65 -9.26 -3.55
CA PRO A 239 4.35 -8.00 -4.20
C PRO A 239 4.99 -6.82 -3.45
N SER A 240 5.33 -5.75 -4.18
CA SER A 240 5.65 -4.45 -3.60
C SER A 240 4.37 -3.67 -3.20
N ILE A 241 4.39 -2.34 -3.21
CA ILE A 241 3.25 -1.53 -2.74
C ILE A 241 2.12 -1.62 -3.77
N VAL A 242 1.12 -2.44 -3.45
CA VAL A 242 -0.04 -2.64 -4.32
C VAL A 242 -1.01 -1.45 -4.21
N ILE A 243 -1.31 -0.83 -5.36
CA ILE A 243 -2.28 0.28 -5.49
C ILE A 243 -3.37 -0.09 -6.51
N SER A 244 -4.12 0.90 -7.02
CA SER A 244 -5.32 0.66 -7.83
C SER A 244 -5.10 -0.25 -9.04
N THR A 245 -6.19 -0.76 -9.59
CA THR A 245 -6.17 -1.45 -10.88
C THR A 245 -5.69 -0.51 -12.00
N ALA A 246 -4.90 -1.03 -12.94
CA ALA A 246 -4.53 -0.31 -14.14
C ALA A 246 -5.66 -0.34 -15.19
N LYS A 247 -6.29 -1.50 -15.34
CA LYS A 247 -7.31 -1.73 -16.36
C LYS A 247 -8.46 -2.61 -15.86
N ASP A 248 -8.16 -3.77 -15.31
CA ASP A 248 -9.12 -4.86 -15.13
C ASP A 248 -9.46 -5.04 -13.64
N PRO A 249 -10.72 -5.36 -13.27
CA PRO A 249 -11.94 -5.33 -14.08
C PRO A 249 -12.54 -3.91 -14.21
N ILE A 250 -12.11 -2.96 -13.38
CA ILE A 250 -12.51 -1.54 -13.47
C ILE A 250 -11.24 -0.69 -13.32
N PRO A 251 -10.88 0.21 -14.26
CA PRO A 251 -9.68 1.04 -14.14
C PRO A 251 -9.71 1.99 -12.94
N GLY A 252 -8.59 2.13 -12.23
CA GLY A 252 -8.45 3.03 -11.09
C GLY A 252 -9.18 2.58 -9.82
N TRP A 253 -9.75 1.38 -9.80
CA TRP A 253 -10.47 0.87 -8.64
C TRP A 253 -9.53 0.59 -7.47
N ILE A 254 -9.93 1.09 -6.30
CA ILE A 254 -9.27 0.86 -5.02
C ILE A 254 -10.31 1.04 -3.91
N ASP A 255 -10.26 0.20 -2.87
CA ASP A 255 -11.25 0.19 -1.79
C ASP A 255 -10.68 0.50 -0.41
N ASN A 256 -9.41 0.92 -0.35
CA ASN A 256 -8.69 1.23 0.88
C ASN A 256 -7.78 2.45 0.71
N LEU A 257 -7.45 3.09 1.83
CA LEU A 257 -6.58 4.26 1.88
C LEU A 257 -5.19 3.91 2.47
N TYR A 258 -4.76 2.67 2.33
CA TYR A 258 -3.47 2.24 2.89
C TYR A 258 -2.30 2.74 2.04
N GLY A 259 -1.14 2.91 2.69
CA GLY A 259 0.09 3.31 2.00
C GLY A 259 0.01 4.72 1.37
N PRO A 260 0.63 4.94 0.19
CA PRO A 260 0.61 6.24 -0.47
C PRO A 260 -0.80 6.71 -0.87
N THR A 261 -1.76 5.79 -1.02
CA THR A 261 -3.14 6.14 -1.40
C THR A 261 -3.82 7.09 -0.44
N GLY A 262 -3.63 6.92 0.87
CA GLY A 262 -4.17 7.86 1.85
C GLY A 262 -3.59 9.27 1.70
N LEU A 263 -2.30 9.37 1.36
CA LEU A 263 -1.60 10.65 1.15
C LEU A 263 -2.07 11.35 -0.12
N VAL A 264 -2.20 10.61 -1.23
CA VAL A 264 -2.70 11.16 -2.51
C VAL A 264 -4.15 11.61 -2.37
N CYS A 265 -5.01 10.81 -1.72
CA CYS A 265 -6.40 11.18 -1.46
C CYS A 265 -6.50 12.44 -0.57
N GLY A 266 -5.69 12.53 0.49
CA GLY A 266 -5.64 13.72 1.33
C GLY A 266 -5.10 14.97 0.61
N ALA A 267 -4.16 14.79 -0.32
CA ALA A 267 -3.67 15.88 -1.18
C ALA A 267 -4.74 16.34 -2.16
N GLN A 268 -5.49 15.42 -2.76
CA GLN A 268 -6.59 15.70 -3.67
C GLN A 268 -7.75 16.42 -2.98
N ALA A 269 -7.97 16.14 -1.69
CA ALA A 269 -8.92 16.87 -0.84
C ALA A 269 -8.40 18.27 -0.41
N GLY A 270 -7.14 18.62 -0.70
CA GLY A 270 -6.51 19.87 -0.27
C GLY A 270 -6.20 19.91 1.24
N ILE A 271 -6.06 18.74 1.87
CA ILE A 271 -5.74 18.59 3.30
C ILE A 271 -4.23 18.43 3.48
N ILE A 272 -3.60 17.60 2.67
CA ILE A 272 -2.18 17.27 2.76
C ILE A 272 -1.38 18.15 1.81
N ARG A 273 -0.32 18.78 2.32
CA ARG A 273 0.55 19.73 1.59
C ARG A 273 2.04 19.40 1.70
N SER A 274 2.43 18.53 2.64
CA SER A 274 3.82 18.12 2.81
C SER A 274 3.92 16.65 3.21
N VAL A 275 4.88 15.94 2.63
CA VAL A 275 5.13 14.52 2.92
C VAL A 275 6.63 14.30 3.13
N LEU A 276 6.97 13.51 4.14
CA LEU A 276 8.35 13.03 4.36
C LEU A 276 8.61 11.85 3.41
N ALA A 277 9.33 12.13 2.34
CA ALA A 277 9.73 11.18 1.31
C ALA A 277 10.97 11.73 0.60
N ASP A 278 11.92 10.87 0.27
CA ASP A 278 13.04 11.25 -0.57
C ASP A 278 12.57 11.30 -2.03
N PRO A 279 12.62 12.48 -2.70
CA PRO A 279 12.19 12.63 -4.08
C PRO A 279 12.89 11.68 -5.07
N ASP A 280 14.14 11.32 -4.78
CA ASP A 280 15.01 10.58 -5.70
C ASP A 280 14.90 9.06 -5.54
N VAL A 281 14.27 8.60 -4.45
CA VAL A 281 14.06 7.17 -4.20
C VAL A 281 12.97 6.62 -5.13
N LYS A 282 13.23 5.45 -5.70
CA LYS A 282 12.24 4.70 -6.49
C LYS A 282 11.04 4.30 -5.63
N ALA A 283 9.85 4.69 -6.06
CA ALA A 283 8.59 4.28 -5.48
C ALA A 283 8.19 2.91 -6.04
N ASP A 284 8.48 1.84 -5.30
CA ASP A 284 8.14 0.48 -5.76
C ASP A 284 6.64 0.18 -5.56
N ILE A 285 5.85 0.64 -6.53
CA ILE A 285 4.40 0.55 -6.57
C ILE A 285 3.95 -0.33 -7.75
N VAL A 286 2.91 -1.12 -7.56
CA VAL A 286 2.38 -2.03 -8.61
C VAL A 286 0.85 -2.00 -8.66
N PRO A 287 0.22 -2.09 -9.85
CA PRO A 287 -1.23 -2.21 -9.97
C PRO A 287 -1.75 -3.55 -9.44
N VAL A 288 -2.89 -3.56 -8.73
CA VAL A 288 -3.45 -4.79 -8.12
C VAL A 288 -3.88 -5.85 -9.15
N ASP A 289 -4.32 -5.43 -10.33
CA ASP A 289 -4.76 -6.34 -11.40
C ASP A 289 -3.58 -7.05 -12.06
N PHE A 290 -2.48 -6.33 -12.25
CA PHE A 290 -1.19 -6.88 -12.66
C PHE A 290 -0.68 -7.91 -11.64
N VAL A 291 -0.77 -7.58 -10.34
CA VAL A 291 -0.43 -8.52 -9.26
C VAL A 291 -1.34 -9.76 -9.28
N ALA A 292 -2.66 -9.60 -9.44
CA ALA A 292 -3.59 -10.71 -9.50
C ALA A 292 -3.31 -11.63 -10.70
N ASN A 293 -3.00 -11.06 -11.87
CA ASN A 293 -2.62 -11.80 -13.08
C ASN A 293 -1.34 -12.62 -12.86
N ALA A 294 -0.30 -12.03 -12.27
CA ALA A 294 0.94 -12.75 -11.94
C ALA A 294 0.69 -13.84 -10.87
N LEU A 295 -0.13 -13.53 -9.85
CA LEU A 295 -0.41 -14.43 -8.73
C LEU A 295 -1.21 -15.68 -9.15
N VAL A 296 -2.09 -15.58 -10.16
CA VAL A 296 -2.74 -16.79 -10.73
C VAL A 296 -1.81 -17.60 -11.63
N CYS A 297 -0.77 -17.01 -12.21
CA CYS A 297 0.21 -17.75 -13.01
C CYS A 297 1.30 -18.41 -12.15
N ALA A 298 1.66 -17.79 -11.02
CA ALA A 298 2.70 -18.27 -10.11
C ALA A 298 2.57 -19.73 -9.67
N PRO A 299 1.39 -20.26 -9.29
CA PRO A 299 1.27 -21.67 -8.91
C PRO A 299 1.44 -22.65 -10.07
N TRP A 300 1.10 -22.25 -11.30
CA TRP A 300 1.34 -23.06 -12.49
C TRP A 300 2.85 -23.21 -12.76
N ASP A 301 3.59 -22.10 -12.79
CA ASP A 301 5.05 -22.12 -12.96
C ASP A 301 5.72 -22.88 -11.80
N ALA A 302 5.27 -22.63 -10.56
CA ALA A 302 5.80 -23.30 -9.38
C ALA A 302 5.54 -24.81 -9.40
N ARG A 303 4.37 -25.24 -9.89
CA ARG A 303 4.03 -26.66 -9.98
C ARG A 303 4.94 -27.40 -10.96
N GLN A 304 5.23 -26.79 -12.11
CA GLN A 304 6.16 -27.36 -13.08
C GLN A 304 7.57 -27.51 -12.51
N ARG A 305 8.05 -26.50 -11.77
CA ARG A 305 9.35 -26.57 -11.07
C ARG A 305 9.36 -27.66 -10.01
N TYR A 306 8.30 -27.75 -9.20
CA TYR A 306 8.16 -28.78 -8.17
C TYR A 306 8.15 -30.20 -8.76
N GLN A 307 7.50 -30.42 -9.91
CA GLN A 307 7.51 -31.72 -10.59
C GLN A 307 8.91 -32.14 -11.07
N LYS A 308 9.79 -31.17 -11.34
CA LYS A 308 11.20 -31.42 -11.71
C LYS A 308 12.09 -31.60 -10.48
N ASP A 309 11.83 -30.84 -9.43
CA ASP A 309 12.53 -30.89 -8.15
C ASP A 309 11.54 -30.69 -7.00
N ASN A 310 11.23 -31.78 -6.28
CA ASN A 310 10.29 -31.79 -5.16
C ASN A 310 10.75 -30.95 -3.95
N SER A 311 11.96 -30.39 -3.98
CA SER A 311 12.45 -29.43 -2.98
C SER A 311 12.33 -27.97 -3.42
N SER A 312 11.90 -27.72 -4.66
CA SER A 312 11.74 -26.39 -5.22
C SER A 312 10.62 -25.62 -4.51
N MET A 313 10.97 -24.45 -3.96
CA MET A 313 10.04 -23.50 -3.36
C MET A 313 10.30 -22.12 -3.97
N PRO A 314 9.78 -21.86 -5.18
CA PRO A 314 10.07 -20.62 -5.89
C PRO A 314 9.49 -19.42 -5.15
N VAL A 315 10.26 -18.32 -5.20
CA VAL A 315 9.88 -17.02 -4.69
C VAL A 315 9.70 -16.08 -5.88
N TYR A 316 8.65 -15.27 -5.89
CA TYR A 316 8.37 -14.31 -6.95
C TYR A 316 8.35 -12.89 -6.38
N ASN A 317 9.31 -12.06 -6.73
CA ASN A 317 9.34 -10.65 -6.38
C ASN A 317 8.62 -9.85 -7.46
N TYR A 318 7.37 -9.46 -7.19
CA TYR A 318 6.59 -8.67 -8.14
C TYR A 318 6.74 -7.17 -7.83
N VAL A 319 7.66 -6.53 -8.54
CA VAL A 319 8.18 -5.19 -8.28
C VAL A 319 8.20 -4.34 -9.56
N SER A 320 8.14 -3.02 -9.42
CA SER A 320 8.26 -2.08 -10.56
C SER A 320 9.65 -1.50 -10.70
N SER A 321 10.42 -1.39 -9.61
CA SER A 321 11.69 -0.65 -9.56
C SER A 321 12.81 -1.21 -10.45
N LYS A 322 12.68 -2.49 -10.85
CA LYS A 322 13.61 -3.22 -11.72
C LYS A 322 13.33 -2.97 -13.20
N ASP A 323 12.07 -3.11 -13.61
CA ASP A 323 11.67 -3.18 -15.02
C ASP A 323 11.00 -1.89 -15.52
N ASN A 324 10.29 -1.17 -14.66
CA ASN A 324 9.60 0.08 -15.01
C ASN A 324 9.60 1.07 -13.85
N PRO A 325 10.77 1.64 -13.48
CA PRO A 325 10.91 2.45 -12.28
C PRO A 325 10.19 3.80 -12.38
N ILE A 326 9.67 4.26 -11.24
CA ILE A 326 9.15 5.63 -11.04
C ILE A 326 9.69 6.15 -9.70
N THR A 327 10.14 7.42 -9.64
CA THR A 327 10.59 8.04 -8.39
C THR A 327 9.42 8.60 -7.58
N TRP A 328 9.59 8.84 -6.27
CA TRP A 328 8.56 9.56 -5.50
C TRP A 328 8.28 10.96 -6.03
N SER A 329 9.30 11.64 -6.57
CA SER A 329 9.15 12.93 -7.27
C SER A 329 8.22 12.80 -8.47
N ASP A 330 8.52 11.88 -9.39
CA ASP A 330 7.73 11.66 -10.60
C ASP A 330 6.31 11.23 -10.28
N PHE A 331 6.14 10.29 -9.35
CA PHE A 331 4.83 9.86 -8.87
C PHE A 331 4.01 11.03 -8.33
N SER A 332 4.63 11.89 -7.51
CA SER A 332 3.97 13.07 -6.93
C SER A 332 3.60 14.09 -7.99
N ILE A 333 4.52 14.42 -8.92
CA ILE A 333 4.28 15.40 -9.98
C ILE A 333 3.16 14.92 -10.91
N LYS A 334 3.25 13.68 -11.41
CA LYS A 334 2.24 13.10 -12.30
C LYS A 334 0.87 13.00 -11.62
N SER A 335 0.84 12.57 -10.35
CA SER A 335 -0.40 12.54 -9.56
C SER A 335 -0.99 13.94 -9.37
N GLN A 336 -0.16 14.95 -9.09
CA GLN A 336 -0.62 16.34 -8.98
C GLN A 336 -1.17 16.86 -10.32
N MET A 337 -0.50 16.58 -11.45
CA MET A 337 -1.00 16.94 -12.78
C MET A 337 -2.36 16.31 -13.09
N ALA A 338 -2.54 15.04 -12.74
CA ALA A 338 -3.83 14.35 -12.85
C ALA A 338 -4.91 15.01 -11.98
N GLN A 339 -4.56 15.44 -10.77
CA GLN A 339 -5.46 16.16 -9.85
C GLN A 339 -5.83 17.56 -10.37
N LEU A 340 -4.93 18.24 -11.08
CA LEU A 340 -5.22 19.51 -11.75
C LEU A 340 -6.24 19.35 -12.88
N ARG A 341 -6.13 18.26 -13.66
CA ARG A 341 -7.09 17.92 -14.72
C ARG A 341 -8.46 17.56 -14.14
N ASN A 342 -8.45 16.82 -13.02
CA ASN A 342 -9.63 16.28 -12.35
C ASN A 342 -9.66 16.68 -10.85
N PRO A 343 -9.93 17.96 -10.52
CA PRO A 343 -9.96 18.39 -9.13
C PRO A 343 -11.18 17.84 -8.40
N SER A 344 -11.06 17.66 -7.09
CA SER A 344 -12.19 17.26 -6.24
C SER A 344 -13.25 18.34 -6.18
N SER A 345 -14.53 17.94 -6.27
CA SER A 345 -15.67 18.83 -6.08
C SER A 345 -15.81 19.34 -4.64
N GLN A 346 -15.19 18.63 -3.70
CA GLN A 346 -15.23 18.90 -2.26
C GLN A 346 -13.88 19.39 -1.71
N GLY A 347 -12.90 19.68 -2.58
CA GLY A 347 -11.56 20.12 -2.15
C GLY A 347 -11.63 21.34 -1.22
N LEU A 348 -10.86 21.30 -0.13
CA LEU A 348 -10.81 22.35 0.90
C LEU A 348 -9.83 23.47 0.53
N TRP A 349 -8.81 23.16 -0.27
CA TRP A 349 -7.78 24.11 -0.65
C TRP A 349 -7.18 23.81 -2.03
N HIS A 350 -6.34 24.71 -2.53
CA HIS A 350 -5.51 24.45 -3.70
C HIS A 350 -4.59 23.25 -3.45
N CYS A 351 -4.58 22.32 -4.40
CA CYS A 351 -3.77 21.11 -4.31
C CYS A 351 -2.32 21.43 -4.70
N PHE A 352 -1.41 21.22 -3.75
CA PHE A 352 0.03 21.16 -3.98
C PHE A 352 0.64 20.28 -2.88
N VAL A 353 1.70 19.53 -3.20
CA VAL A 353 2.42 18.69 -2.23
C VAL A 353 3.91 18.93 -2.36
N LEU A 354 4.53 19.24 -1.22
CA LEU A 354 5.98 19.33 -1.08
C LEU A 354 6.53 18.01 -0.54
N LEU A 355 7.46 17.42 -1.28
CA LEU A 355 8.25 16.29 -0.80
C LEU A 355 9.53 16.79 -0.15
N THR A 356 9.94 16.17 0.94
CA THR A 356 11.22 16.46 1.59
C THR A 356 11.81 15.21 2.20
N ARG A 357 13.12 15.01 2.02
CA ARG A 357 13.90 13.96 2.69
C ARG A 357 14.29 14.32 4.12
N HIS A 358 14.28 15.62 4.47
CA HIS A 358 14.79 16.10 5.74
C HIS A 358 13.66 16.25 6.76
N ARG A 359 13.75 15.49 7.86
CA ARG A 359 12.77 15.50 8.95
C ARG A 359 12.57 16.87 9.58
N THR A 360 13.62 17.68 9.68
CA THR A 360 13.55 19.06 10.20
C THR A 360 12.69 19.96 9.32
N ILE A 361 12.91 19.90 7.99
CA ILE A 361 12.10 20.63 7.01
C ILE A 361 10.66 20.12 7.03
N TYR A 362 10.46 18.80 7.12
CA TYR A 362 9.12 18.23 7.27
C TYR A 362 8.40 18.74 8.51
N CYS A 363 9.05 18.80 9.67
CA CYS A 363 8.46 19.33 10.90
C CYS A 363 8.07 20.81 10.74
N LEU A 364 8.90 21.62 10.09
CA LEU A 364 8.59 23.02 9.78
C LEU A 364 7.38 23.13 8.85
N HIS A 365 7.36 22.36 7.76
CA HIS A 365 6.20 22.30 6.87
C HIS A 365 4.95 21.83 7.60
N ASN A 366 5.05 20.83 8.47
CA ASN A 366 3.93 20.28 9.21
C ASN A 366 3.34 21.32 10.18
N LEU A 367 4.20 22.08 10.86
CA LEU A 367 3.80 23.19 11.72
C LEU A 367 3.06 24.27 10.91
N LEU A 368 3.66 24.73 9.80
CA LEU A 368 3.17 25.90 9.05
C LEU A 368 2.02 25.58 8.08
N LEU A 369 2.10 24.46 7.36
CA LEU A 369 1.17 24.12 6.27
C LEU A 369 0.03 23.18 6.72
N HIS A 370 0.20 22.46 7.83
CA HIS A 370 -0.86 21.60 8.39
C HIS A 370 -1.41 22.17 9.69
N TYR A 371 -0.65 22.20 10.78
CA TYR A 371 -1.19 22.54 12.10
C TYR A 371 -1.66 23.99 12.19
N LEU A 372 -0.87 24.98 11.76
CA LEU A 372 -1.31 26.38 11.73
C LEU A 372 -2.58 26.56 10.89
N PHE A 373 -2.61 25.97 9.69
CA PHE A 373 -3.80 25.95 8.84
C PHE A 373 -5.00 25.25 9.53
N GLY A 374 -4.73 24.15 10.22
CA GLY A 374 -5.72 23.36 10.96
C GLY A 374 -6.34 24.13 12.12
N TYR A 375 -5.54 24.82 12.92
CA TYR A 375 -6.04 25.68 14.00
C TYR A 375 -6.91 26.79 13.46
N ILE A 376 -6.46 27.51 12.42
CA ILE A 376 -7.26 28.57 11.78
C ILE A 376 -8.58 27.99 11.26
N PHE A 377 -8.52 26.89 10.51
CA PHE A 377 -9.70 26.25 9.94
C PHE A 377 -10.67 25.76 11.03
N ASP A 378 -10.18 25.07 12.06
CA ASP A 378 -11.02 24.48 13.10
C ASP A 378 -11.66 25.56 13.98
N THR A 379 -10.96 26.67 14.24
CA THR A 379 -11.53 27.85 14.91
C THR A 379 -12.64 28.47 14.05
N CYS A 380 -12.40 28.71 12.77
CA CYS A 380 -13.44 29.23 11.86
C CYS A 380 -14.64 28.27 11.75
N ALA A 381 -14.38 26.97 11.68
CA ALA A 381 -15.40 25.94 11.61
C ALA A 381 -16.23 25.89 12.91
N TRP A 382 -15.59 26.03 14.07
CA TRP A 382 -16.27 26.15 15.35
C TRP A 382 -17.17 27.38 15.43
N ILE A 383 -16.66 28.56 15.05
CA ILE A 383 -17.44 29.81 15.00
C ILE A 383 -18.63 29.68 14.03
N SER A 384 -18.45 28.97 12.91
CA SER A 384 -19.48 28.78 11.88
C SER A 384 -20.45 27.62 12.17
N GLY A 385 -20.35 26.97 13.33
CA GLY A 385 -21.17 25.79 13.68
C GLY A 385 -20.87 24.52 12.87
N ASN A 386 -19.82 24.54 12.03
CA ASN A 386 -19.38 23.36 11.29
C ASN A 386 -18.66 22.39 12.25
N LYS A 387 -18.97 21.09 12.14
CA LYS A 387 -18.40 20.03 12.98
C LYS A 387 -17.13 19.38 12.39
N PHE A 388 -16.81 19.64 11.14
CA PHE A 388 -15.60 19.09 10.50
C PHE A 388 -14.34 19.69 11.13
N ARG A 389 -13.35 18.84 11.43
CA ARG A 389 -12.11 19.22 12.12
C ARG A 389 -10.89 18.62 11.43
N LEU A 390 -9.86 19.43 11.21
CA LEU A 390 -8.60 19.06 10.57
C LEU A 390 -7.56 18.55 11.55
N LEU A 391 -7.50 19.07 12.79
CA LEU A 391 -6.47 18.66 13.75
C LEU A 391 -6.45 17.15 14.01
N PRO A 392 -7.59 16.47 14.23
CA PRO A 392 -7.60 15.00 14.40
C PRO A 392 -7.17 14.23 13.13
N ILE A 393 -7.29 14.85 11.95
CA ILE A 393 -6.85 14.27 10.68
C ILE A 393 -5.32 14.36 10.59
N TYR A 394 -4.73 15.50 10.98
CA TYR A 394 -3.28 15.67 11.00
C TYR A 394 -2.59 14.76 12.02
N ASP A 395 -3.19 14.51 13.18
CA ASP A 395 -2.66 13.55 14.15
C ASP A 395 -2.62 12.12 13.59
N LYS A 396 -3.66 11.72 12.84
CA LYS A 396 -3.68 10.43 12.13
C LYS A 396 -2.65 10.40 11.00
N MET A 397 -2.53 11.49 10.24
CA MET A 397 -1.55 11.63 9.17
C MET A 397 -0.12 11.46 9.69
N GLY A 398 0.22 12.05 10.84
CA GLY A 398 1.55 11.92 11.45
C GLY A 398 1.94 10.45 11.69
N LYS A 399 0.97 9.62 12.09
CA LYS A 399 1.17 8.17 12.26
C LYS A 399 1.39 7.47 10.91
N VAL A 400 0.59 7.80 9.90
CA VAL A 400 0.74 7.25 8.54
C VAL A 400 2.10 7.61 7.95
N VAL A 401 2.51 8.87 8.03
CA VAL A 401 3.82 9.32 7.51
C VAL A 401 4.97 8.62 8.23
N SER A 402 4.92 8.50 9.56
CA SER A 402 5.94 7.79 10.33
C SER A 402 6.03 6.30 9.95
N ALA A 403 4.89 5.66 9.69
CA ALA A 403 4.84 4.26 9.27
C ALA A 403 5.36 4.04 7.84
N LEU A 404 5.26 5.07 6.97
CA LEU A 404 5.73 5.02 5.59
C LEU A 404 7.17 5.52 5.41
N GLU A 405 7.69 6.32 6.35
CA GLU A 405 9.05 6.90 6.31
C GLU A 405 10.12 5.87 5.88
N PRO A 406 10.16 4.63 6.41
CA PRO A 406 11.16 3.66 5.97
C PRO A 406 11.07 3.33 4.47
N PHE A 407 9.87 3.29 3.89
CA PHE A 407 9.63 2.92 2.49
C PHE A 407 9.65 4.13 1.55
N SER A 408 9.51 5.34 2.08
CA SER A 408 9.54 6.58 1.29
C SER A 408 10.92 7.25 1.27
N THR A 409 11.87 6.83 2.12
CA THR A 409 13.19 7.47 2.25
C THR A 409 14.37 6.54 1.99
N LYS A 410 14.11 5.25 1.76
CA LYS A 410 15.13 4.23 1.52
C LYS A 410 14.81 3.49 0.24
N GLU A 411 15.84 3.11 -0.49
CA GLU A 411 15.71 2.34 -1.73
C GLU A 411 16.07 0.87 -1.50
N TRP A 412 15.40 0.00 -2.25
CA TRP A 412 15.70 -1.42 -2.37
C TRP A 412 15.99 -1.76 -3.82
N ILE A 413 16.99 -2.61 -4.02
CA ILE A 413 17.32 -3.17 -5.34
C ILE A 413 16.83 -4.60 -5.34
N PHE A 414 15.73 -4.85 -6.05
CA PHE A 414 15.13 -6.17 -6.19
C PHE A 414 15.59 -6.86 -7.46
N ASP A 415 15.68 -8.19 -7.38
CA ASP A 415 15.66 -9.07 -8.53
C ASP A 415 14.24 -9.64 -8.72
N ASN A 416 13.88 -10.01 -9.95
CA ASN A 416 12.59 -10.57 -10.34
C ASN A 416 12.67 -11.61 -11.48
N HIS A 417 13.82 -12.28 -11.64
CA HIS A 417 14.06 -13.28 -12.68
C HIS A 417 13.01 -14.38 -12.79
N ASN A 418 12.43 -14.89 -11.70
CA ASN A 418 11.36 -15.87 -11.68
C ASN A 418 10.05 -15.30 -12.22
N VAL A 419 9.73 -14.02 -11.95
CA VAL A 419 8.57 -13.35 -12.57
C VAL A 419 8.78 -13.20 -14.08
N GLN A 420 9.96 -12.77 -14.50
CA GLN A 420 10.31 -12.63 -15.93
C GLN A 420 10.32 -13.99 -16.63
N HIS A 421 10.88 -15.02 -15.99
CA HIS A 421 10.86 -16.39 -16.48
C HIS A 421 9.42 -16.87 -16.68
N MET A 422 8.58 -16.73 -15.66
CA MET A 422 7.16 -17.10 -15.71
C MET A 422 6.44 -16.40 -16.87
N TRP A 423 6.63 -15.09 -17.04
CA TRP A 423 6.06 -14.33 -18.16
C TRP A 423 6.48 -14.89 -19.52
N ASN A 424 7.76 -15.23 -19.67
CA ASN A 424 8.33 -15.73 -20.91
C ASN A 424 7.94 -17.18 -21.25
N GLN A 425 7.43 -17.95 -20.27
CA GLN A 425 6.88 -19.28 -20.51
C GLN A 425 5.43 -19.24 -20.99
N LEU A 426 4.71 -18.13 -20.80
CA LEU A 426 3.33 -18.00 -21.27
C LEU A 426 3.27 -17.87 -22.78
N SER A 427 2.28 -18.51 -23.40
CA SER A 427 1.95 -18.28 -24.80
C SER A 427 1.50 -16.83 -25.05
N PRO A 428 1.60 -16.29 -26.27
CA PRO A 428 1.09 -14.94 -26.57
C PRO A 428 -0.40 -14.75 -26.23
N PHE A 429 -1.19 -15.83 -26.33
CA PHE A 429 -2.58 -15.85 -25.92
C PHE A 429 -2.72 -15.67 -24.40
N GLU A 430 -1.97 -16.43 -23.60
CA GLU A 430 -1.98 -16.33 -22.14
C GLU A 430 -1.39 -15.00 -21.65
N GLN A 431 -0.37 -14.46 -22.32
CA GLN A 431 0.15 -13.11 -22.01
C GLN A 431 -0.92 -12.03 -22.17
N ASN A 432 -1.80 -12.16 -23.18
CA ASN A 432 -2.94 -11.26 -23.37
C ASN A 432 -4.05 -11.51 -22.33
N GLN A 433 -4.27 -12.77 -21.95
CA GLN A 433 -5.25 -13.14 -20.92
C GLN A 433 -4.82 -12.71 -19.50
N PHE A 434 -3.51 -12.74 -19.22
CA PHE A 434 -2.91 -12.46 -17.91
C PHE A 434 -1.85 -11.35 -18.03
N PRO A 435 -2.21 -10.10 -18.39
CA PRO A 435 -1.22 -9.05 -18.55
C PRO A 435 -0.62 -8.66 -17.21
N PHE A 436 0.65 -9.03 -16.97
CA PHE A 436 1.43 -8.64 -15.79
C PHE A 436 2.87 -8.24 -16.13
N ASN A 437 3.21 -8.01 -17.39
CA ASN A 437 4.49 -7.37 -17.71
C ASN A 437 4.43 -5.88 -17.35
N ILE A 438 5.08 -5.49 -16.26
CA ILE A 438 5.07 -4.11 -15.76
C ILE A 438 5.74 -3.11 -16.70
N GLU A 439 6.64 -3.54 -17.60
CA GLU A 439 7.26 -2.70 -18.64
C GLU A 439 6.21 -2.07 -19.57
N SER A 440 5.08 -2.77 -19.78
CA SER A 440 3.99 -2.28 -20.63
C SER A 440 3.15 -1.17 -19.99
N LEU A 441 3.34 -0.89 -18.70
CA LEU A 441 2.54 0.10 -17.97
C LEU A 441 2.98 1.53 -18.33
N ASN A 442 2.06 2.33 -18.87
CA ASN A 442 2.26 3.76 -19.03
C ASN A 442 1.90 4.50 -17.74
N TRP A 443 2.90 5.07 -17.06
CA TRP A 443 2.72 5.76 -15.78
C TRP A 443 1.78 6.98 -15.84
N ASP A 444 1.78 7.74 -16.93
CA ASP A 444 0.94 8.93 -17.05
C ASP A 444 -0.55 8.57 -17.15
N ASP A 445 -0.89 7.64 -18.04
CA ASP A 445 -2.26 7.13 -18.19
C ASP A 445 -2.73 6.40 -16.92
N TYR A 446 -1.85 5.60 -16.32
CA TYR A 446 -2.14 4.89 -15.09
C TYR A 446 -2.45 5.84 -13.92
N LEU A 447 -1.62 6.86 -13.70
CA LEU A 447 -1.82 7.81 -12.60
C LEU A 447 -3.04 8.73 -12.83
N ASP A 448 -3.38 9.02 -14.09
CA ASP A 448 -4.63 9.70 -14.42
C ASP A 448 -5.87 8.89 -14.01
N LYS A 449 -5.87 7.58 -14.29
CA LYS A 449 -6.95 6.66 -13.89
C LYS A 449 -6.99 6.46 -12.39
N TYR A 450 -5.83 6.29 -11.75
CA TYR A 450 -5.71 6.16 -10.30
C TYR A 450 -6.33 7.36 -9.58
N VAL A 451 -5.95 8.58 -9.94
CA VAL A 451 -6.48 9.81 -9.33
C VAL A 451 -7.98 9.99 -9.57
N GLN A 452 -8.49 9.61 -10.75
CA GLN A 452 -9.93 9.60 -11.01
C GLN A 452 -10.66 8.54 -10.17
N GLY A 453 -10.06 7.36 -10.00
CA GLY A 453 -10.58 6.32 -9.13
C GLY A 453 -10.73 6.78 -7.68
N LEU A 454 -9.75 7.53 -7.15
CA LEU A 454 -9.83 8.12 -5.82
C LEU A 454 -10.99 9.11 -5.66
N LEU A 455 -11.30 9.90 -6.69
CA LEU A 455 -12.48 10.77 -6.69
C LEU A 455 -13.74 9.95 -6.46
N VAL A 456 -13.93 8.90 -7.28
CA VAL A 456 -15.15 8.10 -7.29
C VAL A 456 -15.28 7.27 -6.02
N HIS A 457 -14.23 6.54 -5.64
CA HIS A 457 -14.31 5.50 -4.61
C HIS A 457 -14.04 5.99 -3.18
N HIS A 458 -13.37 7.14 -3.01
CA HIS A 458 -12.99 7.65 -1.69
C HIS A 458 -13.46 9.07 -1.39
N LEU A 459 -13.61 9.92 -2.41
CA LEU A 459 -14.10 11.29 -2.24
C LEU A 459 -15.59 11.44 -2.60
N ASN A 460 -16.27 10.35 -2.99
CA ASN A 460 -17.67 10.31 -3.39
C ASN A 460 -18.02 11.35 -4.48
N ASP A 461 -17.05 11.61 -5.36
CA ASP A 461 -17.18 12.54 -6.45
C ASP A 461 -17.81 11.86 -7.67
N LYS A 462 -18.70 12.56 -8.35
CA LYS A 462 -19.32 12.07 -9.60
C LYS A 462 -18.55 12.56 -10.82
N MET A 463 -18.32 11.69 -11.79
CA MET A 463 -17.61 12.01 -13.03
C MET A 463 -18.50 12.62 -14.13
N ASP A 464 -19.77 12.94 -13.81
CA ASP A 464 -20.65 13.63 -14.74
C ASP A 464 -20.18 15.06 -15.05
N LEU A 465 -20.56 15.55 -16.23
CA LEU A 465 -20.08 16.81 -16.78
C LEU A 465 -20.37 18.02 -15.86
N GLU A 466 -21.54 18.06 -15.25
CA GLU A 466 -21.96 19.18 -14.40
C GLU A 466 -21.18 19.21 -13.09
N THR A 467 -20.99 18.07 -12.43
CA THR A 467 -20.16 17.97 -11.24
C THR A 467 -18.70 18.35 -11.54
N ARG A 468 -18.13 17.85 -12.66
CA ARG A 468 -16.75 18.18 -13.06
C ARG A 468 -16.57 19.67 -13.37
N LYS A 469 -17.52 20.32 -14.05
CA LYS A 469 -17.50 21.78 -14.29
C LYS A 469 -17.51 22.56 -12.97
N LYS A 470 -18.39 22.19 -12.03
CA LYS A 470 -18.46 22.83 -10.69
C LYS A 470 -17.15 22.65 -9.92
N ALA A 471 -16.56 21.46 -9.96
CA ALA A 471 -15.27 21.17 -9.33
C ALA A 471 -14.15 22.05 -9.89
N LYS A 472 -14.04 22.16 -11.22
CA LYS A 472 -13.05 23.05 -11.88
C LYS A 472 -13.25 24.52 -11.51
N LYS A 473 -14.49 25.00 -11.47
CA LYS A 473 -14.79 26.39 -11.06
C LYS A 473 -14.41 26.65 -9.60
N ARG A 474 -14.71 25.72 -8.69
CA ARG A 474 -14.30 25.77 -7.28
C ARG A 474 -12.78 25.78 -7.17
N TYR A 475 -12.10 24.87 -7.87
CA TYR A 475 -10.64 24.77 -7.87
C TYR A 475 -9.97 26.06 -8.36
N LYS A 476 -10.50 26.70 -9.41
CA LYS A 476 -10.00 28.01 -9.88
C LYS A 476 -10.09 29.08 -8.79
N ARG A 477 -11.20 29.15 -8.04
CA ARG A 477 -11.34 30.08 -6.91
C ARG A 477 -10.34 29.80 -5.79
N LEU A 478 -10.18 28.54 -5.42
CA LEU A 478 -9.20 28.12 -4.41
C LEU A 478 -7.77 28.43 -4.85
N THR A 479 -7.48 28.30 -6.15
CA THR A 479 -6.18 28.65 -6.71
C THR A 479 -5.93 30.16 -6.64
N ILE A 480 -6.92 30.99 -6.97
CA ILE A 480 -6.82 32.45 -6.79
C ILE A 480 -6.56 32.79 -5.32
N ALA A 481 -7.34 32.22 -4.41
CA ALA A 481 -7.15 32.42 -2.97
C ALA A 481 -5.74 32.01 -2.51
N HIS A 482 -5.24 30.87 -2.99
CA HIS A 482 -3.88 30.42 -2.71
C HIS A 482 -2.82 31.40 -3.22
N GLN A 483 -2.96 31.92 -4.44
CA GLN A 483 -2.02 32.91 -4.98
C GLN A 483 -2.09 34.23 -4.21
N CYS A 484 -3.27 34.67 -3.75
CA CYS A 484 -3.39 35.85 -2.89
C CYS A 484 -2.67 35.64 -1.55
N VAL A 485 -2.90 34.52 -0.87
CA VAL A 485 -2.21 34.19 0.39
C VAL A 485 -0.70 34.12 0.18
N LYS A 486 -0.24 33.46 -0.89
CA LYS A 486 1.18 33.35 -1.22
C LYS A 486 1.81 34.73 -1.49
N SER A 487 1.12 35.59 -2.24
CA SER A 487 1.57 36.96 -2.53
C SER A 487 1.65 37.81 -1.27
N LEU A 488 0.64 37.73 -0.39
CA LEU A 488 0.65 38.41 0.90
C LEU A 488 1.83 37.96 1.77
N LEU A 489 2.09 36.65 1.85
CA LEU A 489 3.23 36.12 2.59
C LEU A 489 4.57 36.64 2.05
N TYR A 490 4.75 36.68 0.72
CA TYR A 490 5.97 37.25 0.13
C TYR A 490 6.13 38.74 0.45
N VAL A 491 5.06 39.53 0.32
CA VAL A 491 5.09 40.95 0.68
C VAL A 491 5.44 41.12 2.17
N SER A 492 4.83 40.34 3.06
CA SER A 492 5.15 40.36 4.50
C SER A 492 6.62 40.04 4.79
N VAL A 493 7.20 39.06 4.10
CA VAL A 493 8.63 38.73 4.25
C VAL A 493 9.52 39.86 3.74
N VAL A 494 9.20 40.47 2.60
CA VAL A 494 9.95 41.61 2.06
C VAL A 494 9.89 42.80 3.02
N LEU A 495 8.71 43.12 3.55
CA LEU A 495 8.53 44.20 4.54
C LEU A 495 9.28 43.94 5.85
N LEU A 496 9.31 42.67 6.31
CA LEU A 496 10.06 42.28 7.50
C LEU A 496 11.57 42.46 7.29
N ILE A 497 12.10 42.00 6.14
CA ILE A 497 13.51 42.18 5.79
C ILE A 497 13.86 43.67 5.70
N TRP A 498 13.02 44.48 5.04
CA TRP A 498 13.18 45.93 4.95
C TRP A 498 13.21 46.60 6.33
N SER A 499 12.31 46.21 7.24
CA SER A 499 12.27 46.72 8.60
C SER A 499 13.51 46.32 9.40
N LEU A 500 14.00 45.09 9.25
CA LEU A 500 15.21 44.62 9.91
C LEU A 500 16.46 45.36 9.41
N LEU A 501 16.57 45.57 8.09
CA LEU A 501 17.66 46.34 7.50
C LEU A 501 17.66 47.79 7.99
N ASN A 502 16.48 48.45 8.03
CA ASN A 502 16.38 49.80 8.58
C ASN A 502 16.73 49.86 10.06
N TYR A 503 16.33 48.86 10.85
CA TYR A 503 16.71 48.77 12.26
C TYR A 503 18.23 48.62 12.43
N ILE A 504 18.86 47.76 11.63
CA ILE A 504 20.31 47.55 11.64
C ILE A 504 21.03 48.83 11.22
N LEU A 505 20.61 49.49 10.13
CA LEU A 505 21.17 50.75 9.66
C LEU A 505 21.03 51.87 10.70
N TRP A 506 19.87 51.95 11.35
CA TRP A 506 19.63 52.90 12.44
C TRP A 506 20.57 52.62 13.63
N ARG A 507 20.70 51.37 14.07
CA ARG A 507 21.65 50.97 15.12
C ARG A 507 23.10 51.29 14.76
N PHE A 508 23.52 51.00 13.52
CA PHE A 508 24.86 51.35 13.05
C PHE A 508 25.08 52.86 13.05
N LYS A 509 24.09 53.64 12.59
CA LYS A 509 24.15 55.11 12.62
C LYS A 509 24.28 55.62 14.05
N ASP A 510 23.49 55.11 14.98
CA ASP A 510 23.54 55.49 16.40
C ASP A 510 24.87 55.12 17.06
N SER A 511 25.38 53.90 16.82
CA SER A 511 26.68 53.47 17.32
C SER A 511 27.83 54.28 16.71
N TYR A 512 27.76 54.60 15.42
CA TYR A 512 28.75 55.43 14.75
C TYR A 512 28.75 56.87 15.28
N ILE A 513 27.56 57.46 15.48
CA ILE A 513 27.40 58.78 16.12
C ILE A 513 27.95 58.75 17.55
N SER A 514 27.66 57.70 18.33
CA SER A 514 28.19 57.52 19.69
C SER A 514 29.73 57.37 19.72
N TYR A 515 30.30 56.61 18.77
CA TYR A 515 31.75 56.47 18.61
C TYR A 515 32.42 57.81 18.27
N LEU A 516 31.87 58.55 17.30
CA LEU A 516 32.36 59.87 16.93
C LEU A 516 32.30 60.83 18.12
N ASN A 517 31.19 60.82 18.87
CA ASN A 517 31.02 61.66 20.07
C ASN A 517 32.03 61.33 21.18
N THR A 518 32.38 60.05 21.35
CA THR A 518 33.35 59.60 22.36
C THR A 518 34.79 59.91 21.95
N ARG A 519 35.13 59.70 20.67
CA ARG A 519 36.52 59.80 20.18
C ARG A 519 36.93 61.20 19.73
N PHE A 520 35.97 62.03 19.31
CA PHE A 520 36.19 63.40 18.85
C PHE A 520 35.22 64.40 19.50
N PRO A 521 35.27 64.57 20.84
CA PRO A 521 34.31 65.42 21.57
C PRO A 521 34.34 66.90 21.16
N HIS A 522 35.46 67.36 20.59
CA HIS A 522 35.66 68.73 20.11
C HIS A 522 34.94 69.04 18.78
N LEU A 523 34.45 68.03 18.04
CA LEU A 523 33.64 68.23 16.83
C LEU A 523 32.16 68.58 17.14
N ARG A 524 31.72 68.50 18.41
CA ARG A 524 30.35 68.86 18.82
C ARG A 524 29.97 70.32 18.54
N SER A 525 30.93 71.25 18.53
CA SER A 525 30.64 72.69 18.42
C SER A 525 30.31 73.18 17.00
N LYS A 526 30.29 72.30 16.00
CA LYS A 526 30.02 72.67 14.58
C LYS A 526 28.83 71.97 13.94
N VAL A 527 28.06 71.17 14.67
CA VAL A 527 26.85 70.52 14.13
C VAL A 527 25.64 70.97 14.93
N THR A 528 25.12 72.15 14.59
CA THR A 528 23.74 72.53 14.87
C THR A 528 22.80 71.67 14.01
N PRO A 529 21.67 71.19 14.55
CA PRO A 529 20.64 70.59 13.72
C PRO A 529 20.01 71.71 12.87
N VAL A 530 20.03 71.54 11.55
CA VAL A 530 19.17 72.32 10.66
C VAL A 530 17.77 71.72 10.80
N GLU A 531 16.81 72.55 11.24
CA GLU A 531 15.38 72.21 11.35
C GLU A 531 14.76 71.75 10.02
#